data_AF-A0A1V5DR92-F1
#
_entry.id   AF-A0A1V5DR92-F1
#
_cell.length_a   1.000
_cell.length_b   1.000
_cell.length_c   1.000
_cell.angle_alpha   90.00
_cell.angle_beta   90.00
_cell.angle_gamma   90.00
#
_symmetry.space_group_name_H-M   'P 1'
#
loop_
_entity.id
_entity.type
_entity.pdbx_description
1 polymer ?
#
loop_
_entity_poly.entity_id
_entity_poly.type
_entity_poly.pdbx_seq_one_letter_code
_entity_poly.pdbx_strand_id
1 'polypeptide(L)'
;MKLWLLDADVIIDLIRLKVFDKLATLHEINAASTVIDEVRYYIRDGVQVPIPFRREYVDTGIVSEVSAEPEELAEVLDHIPEHQRSVIHGGELESMAVLVRRDDLVFCSCDAATIRALPFLDLSGRGISVERLLKTSGLTQSSFEDRHKEAYFKSNLDIGKRNKLDHLFFNNPAPH
;
A
#
# COMPACT_ATOMS: atom_id res chain seq x y z
N MET A 1 -17.71 -5.82 6.39
CA MET A 1 -16.34 -5.85 6.93
C MET A 1 -15.37 -6.10 5.77
N LYS A 2 -14.22 -5.43 5.76
CA LYS A 2 -13.16 -5.56 4.75
C LYS A 2 -11.82 -5.72 5.48
N LEU A 3 -10.87 -6.42 4.87
CA LEU A 3 -9.53 -6.61 5.39
C LEU A 3 -8.59 -5.71 4.58
N TRP A 4 -8.09 -4.66 5.22
CA TRP A 4 -7.21 -3.69 4.58
C TRP A 4 -5.75 -4.03 4.88
N LEU A 5 -4.91 -4.01 3.87
CA LEU A 5 -3.46 -3.97 4.03
C LEU A 5 -3.01 -2.53 3.77
N LEU A 6 -2.43 -1.88 4.77
CA LEU A 6 -2.07 -0.47 4.68
C LEU A 6 -0.56 -0.30 4.60
N ASP A 7 -0.14 0.60 3.71
CA ASP A 7 1.23 1.09 3.60
C ASP A 7 1.56 2.09 4.72
N ALA A 8 2.86 2.32 4.97
CA ALA A 8 3.34 3.19 6.05
C ALA A 8 2.85 4.62 5.89
N ASP A 9 2.91 5.17 4.67
CA ASP A 9 2.49 6.55 4.41
C ASP A 9 0.98 6.74 4.68
N VAL A 10 0.16 5.78 4.26
CA VAL A 10 -1.28 5.73 4.52
C VAL A 10 -1.55 5.71 6.03
N ILE A 11 -0.88 4.84 6.79
CA ILE A 11 -1.07 4.77 8.25
C ILE A 11 -0.72 6.12 8.90
N ILE A 12 0.46 6.67 8.57
CA ILE A 12 0.95 7.94 9.10
C ILE A 12 -0.05 9.07 8.81
N ASP A 13 -0.59 9.13 7.60
CA ASP A 13 -1.56 10.14 7.20
C ASP A 13 -2.90 9.99 7.87
N LEU A 14 -3.42 8.77 7.98
CA LEU A 14 -4.69 8.51 8.65
C LEU A 14 -4.62 8.84 10.15
N ILE A 15 -3.47 8.61 10.79
CA ILE A 15 -3.21 9.03 12.17
C ILE A 15 -3.13 10.56 12.26
N ARG A 16 -2.35 11.21 11.39
CA ARG A 16 -2.25 12.68 11.31
C ARG A 16 -3.62 13.34 11.11
N LEU A 17 -4.48 12.73 10.30
CA LEU A 17 -5.84 13.15 9.98
C LEU A 17 -6.90 12.72 11.02
N LYS A 18 -6.48 12.02 12.10
CA LYS A 18 -7.34 11.54 13.19
C LYS A 18 -8.53 10.68 12.74
N VAL A 19 -8.29 9.85 11.73
CA VAL A 19 -9.31 8.95 11.16
C VAL A 19 -8.93 7.48 11.29
N PHE A 20 -7.66 7.16 11.57
CA PHE A 20 -7.16 5.79 11.72
C PHE A 20 -7.95 4.99 12.76
N ASP A 21 -8.15 5.52 13.97
CA ASP A 21 -8.88 4.81 15.04
C ASP A 21 -10.31 4.43 14.61
N LYS A 22 -11.00 5.36 13.94
CA LYS A 22 -12.36 5.13 13.43
C LYS A 22 -12.38 4.10 12.31
N LEU A 23 -11.34 4.06 11.49
CA LEU A 23 -11.22 3.05 10.45
C LEU A 23 -11.02 1.65 11.07
N ALA A 24 -10.17 1.56 12.08
CA ALA A 24 -9.85 0.30 12.76
C ALA A 24 -11.00 -0.26 13.61
N THR A 25 -11.97 0.55 14.03
CA THR A 25 -13.19 0.03 14.68
C THR A 25 -14.20 -0.55 13.69
N LEU A 26 -14.07 -0.24 12.39
CA LEU A 26 -15.02 -0.65 11.35
C LEU A 26 -14.50 -1.80 10.48
N HIS A 27 -13.18 -2.02 10.48
CA HIS A 27 -12.49 -2.92 9.57
C HIS A 27 -11.30 -3.58 10.24
N GLU A 28 -10.91 -4.74 9.71
CA GLU A 28 -9.67 -5.40 10.09
C GLU A 28 -8.51 -4.74 9.36
N ILE A 29 -7.53 -4.28 10.12
CA ILE A 29 -6.33 -3.62 9.60
C ILE A 29 -5.16 -4.59 9.68
N ASN A 30 -4.46 -4.76 8.56
CA ASN A 30 -3.25 -5.54 8.42
C ASN A 30 -2.13 -4.58 7.99
N ALA A 31 -0.91 -4.83 8.45
CA ALA A 31 0.28 -4.10 8.01
C ALA A 31 1.47 -5.06 7.96
N ALA A 32 2.33 -4.89 6.95
CA ALA A 32 3.57 -5.63 6.86
C ALA A 32 4.48 -5.33 8.07
N SER A 33 5.29 -6.30 8.51
CA SER A 33 6.25 -6.10 9.60
C SER A 33 7.19 -4.91 9.36
N THR A 34 7.71 -4.78 8.13
CA THR A 34 8.55 -3.65 7.73
C THR A 34 7.79 -2.32 7.79
N VAL A 35 6.52 -2.31 7.37
CA VAL A 35 5.65 -1.12 7.48
C VAL A 35 5.46 -0.71 8.94
N ILE A 36 5.21 -1.66 9.84
CA ILE A 36 5.06 -1.38 11.29
C ILE A 36 6.33 -0.69 11.83
N ASP A 37 7.51 -1.14 11.39
CA ASP A 37 8.79 -0.57 11.80
C ASP A 37 9.10 0.80 11.17
N GLU A 38 8.46 1.14 10.05
CA GLU A 38 8.58 2.43 9.36
C GLU A 38 7.67 3.51 9.96
N VAL A 39 6.51 3.13 10.53
CA VAL A 39 5.54 4.05 11.16
C VAL A 39 6.06 4.53 12.53
N ARG A 40 6.92 5.56 12.52
CA ARG A 40 7.59 6.07 13.74
C ARG A 40 7.11 7.43 14.21
N TYR A 41 6.76 8.32 13.29
CA TYR A 41 6.34 9.69 13.59
C TYR A 41 5.57 10.30 12.42
N TYR A 42 4.86 11.39 12.68
CA TYR A 42 4.37 12.30 11.64
C TYR A 42 4.83 13.73 11.93
N ILE A 43 4.83 14.59 10.92
CA ILE A 43 5.17 16.00 11.08
C ILE A 43 3.90 16.82 11.34
N ARG A 44 3.91 17.62 12.41
CA ARG A 44 2.87 18.60 12.73
C ARG A 44 3.52 19.92 13.09
N ASP A 45 3.16 20.97 12.36
CA ASP A 45 3.68 22.33 12.61
C ASP A 45 5.23 22.38 12.63
N GLY A 46 5.88 21.58 11.78
CA GLY A 46 7.34 21.46 11.70
C GLY A 46 7.99 20.57 12.77
N VAL A 47 7.20 19.98 13.68
CA VAL A 47 7.69 19.14 14.77
C VAL A 47 7.35 17.67 14.52
N GLN A 48 8.29 16.78 14.81
CA GLN A 48 8.05 15.33 14.84
C GLN A 48 7.17 14.96 16.03
N VAL A 49 6.01 14.38 15.75
CA VAL A 49 5.12 13.79 16.75
C VAL A 49 5.30 12.28 16.69
N PRO A 50 5.84 11.63 17.74
CA PRO A 50 6.03 10.19 17.76
C PRO A 50 4.71 9.42 17.61
N ILE A 51 4.76 8.31 16.89
CA ILE A 51 3.68 7.32 16.82
C ILE A 51 4.24 6.04 17.46
N PRO A 52 3.85 5.70 18.70
CA PRO A 52 4.24 4.44 19.32
C PRO A 52 3.40 3.28 18.74
N PHE A 53 3.46 3.09 17.42
CA PHE A 53 2.49 2.33 16.62
C PHE A 53 2.35 0.89 17.09
N ARG A 54 3.48 0.19 17.27
CA ARG A 54 3.50 -1.20 17.74
C ARG A 54 2.77 -1.34 19.10
N ARG A 55 3.13 -0.50 20.06
CA ARG A 55 2.54 -0.53 21.41
C ARG A 55 1.05 -0.19 21.41
N GLU A 56 0.63 0.79 20.61
CA GLU A 56 -0.75 1.27 20.62
C GLU A 56 -1.71 0.40 19.79
N TYR A 57 -1.25 -0.16 18.68
CA TYR A 57 -2.12 -0.81 17.70
C TYR A 57 -1.81 -2.28 17.45
N VAL A 58 -0.54 -2.69 17.49
CA VAL A 58 -0.16 -4.09 17.20
C VAL A 58 -0.29 -4.94 18.46
N ASP A 59 0.36 -4.54 19.55
CA ASP A 59 0.34 -5.28 20.82
C ASP A 59 -1.06 -5.36 21.45
N THR A 60 -1.95 -4.43 21.07
CA THR A 60 -3.35 -4.39 21.50
C THR A 60 -4.30 -5.17 20.57
N GLY A 61 -3.79 -5.71 19.45
CA GLY A 61 -4.56 -6.48 18.48
C GLY A 61 -5.46 -5.66 17.56
N ILE A 62 -5.32 -4.33 17.51
CA ILE A 62 -6.06 -3.45 16.60
C ILE A 62 -5.57 -3.62 15.16
N VAL A 63 -4.25 -3.83 14.99
CA VAL A 63 -3.59 -4.08 13.71
C VAL A 63 -2.97 -5.47 13.75
N SER A 64 -3.32 -6.29 12.77
CA SER A 64 -2.68 -7.59 12.55
C SER A 64 -1.36 -7.39 11.81
N GLU A 65 -0.26 -7.77 12.45
CA GLU A 65 1.04 -7.85 11.80
C GLU A 65 1.10 -9.07 10.87
N VAL A 66 1.58 -8.86 9.66
CA VAL A 66 1.79 -9.89 8.65
C VAL A 66 3.19 -9.74 8.07
N SER A 67 3.85 -10.85 7.75
CA SER A 67 5.18 -10.84 7.14
C SER A 67 5.19 -11.64 5.85
N ALA A 68 6.18 -11.37 5.01
CA ALA A 68 6.49 -12.22 3.86
C ALA A 68 7.87 -12.86 4.02
N GLU A 69 8.00 -14.10 3.57
CA GLU A 69 9.27 -14.82 3.53
C GLU A 69 10.15 -14.29 2.38
N PRO A 70 11.49 -14.43 2.47
CA PRO A 70 12.41 -13.95 1.44
C PRO A 70 12.10 -14.45 0.03
N GLU A 71 11.62 -15.69 -0.10
CA GLU A 71 11.23 -16.29 -1.37
C GLU A 71 10.01 -15.59 -1.98
N GLU A 72 9.05 -15.15 -1.15
CA GLU A 72 7.88 -14.40 -1.60
C GLU A 72 8.27 -13.00 -2.09
N LEU A 73 9.25 -12.36 -1.41
CA LEU A 73 9.80 -11.08 -1.85
C LEU A 73 10.49 -11.22 -3.22
N ALA A 74 11.27 -12.29 -3.40
CA ALA A 74 11.95 -12.58 -4.66
C ALA A 74 10.95 -12.83 -5.80
N GLU A 75 9.89 -13.59 -5.56
CA GLU A 75 8.82 -13.84 -6.53
C GLU A 75 8.17 -12.54 -7.00
N VAL A 76 7.88 -11.61 -6.09
CA VAL A 76 7.35 -10.29 -6.46
C VAL A 76 8.33 -9.52 -7.34
N LEU A 77 9.62 -9.50 -6.98
CA LEU A 77 10.63 -8.78 -7.75
C LEU A 77 10.77 -9.35 -9.17
N ASP A 78 10.64 -10.66 -9.35
CA ASP A 78 10.75 -11.31 -10.67
C ASP A 78 9.68 -10.84 -11.66
N HIS A 79 8.50 -10.45 -11.18
CA HIS A 79 7.43 -9.90 -12.00
C HIS A 79 7.60 -8.39 -12.30
N ILE A 80 8.44 -7.70 -11.53
CA ILE A 80 8.65 -6.25 -11.65
C ILE A 80 9.90 -5.99 -12.51
N PRO A 81 9.81 -5.10 -13.54
CA PRO A 81 10.97 -4.76 -14.36
C PRO A 81 12.12 -4.20 -13.53
N GLU A 82 13.35 -4.63 -13.83
CA GLU A 82 14.56 -4.30 -13.05
C GLU A 82 14.72 -2.79 -12.79
N HIS A 83 14.46 -1.95 -13.79
CA HIS A 83 14.53 -0.49 -13.68
C HIS A 83 13.52 0.15 -12.72
N GLN A 84 12.48 -0.58 -12.31
CA GLN A 84 11.47 -0.13 -11.33
C GLN A 84 11.73 -0.69 -9.93
N ARG A 85 12.57 -1.72 -9.78
CA ARG A 85 12.82 -2.37 -8.48
C ARG A 85 13.50 -1.42 -7.49
N SER A 86 14.36 -0.52 -7.96
CA SER A 86 15.16 0.37 -7.11
C SER A 86 14.37 1.47 -6.41
N VAL A 87 13.14 1.74 -6.86
CA VAL A 87 12.26 2.77 -6.27
C VAL A 87 11.18 2.17 -5.37
N ILE A 88 11.17 0.84 -5.20
CA ILE A 88 10.25 0.14 -4.31
C ILE A 88 10.98 -0.10 -2.99
N HIS A 89 10.45 0.46 -1.90
CA HIS A 89 11.02 0.33 -0.57
C HIS A 89 10.64 -1.00 0.11
N GLY A 90 11.25 -1.27 1.26
CA GLY A 90 11.07 -2.53 1.99
C GLY A 90 9.61 -2.78 2.40
N GLY A 91 8.95 -1.80 3.02
CA GLY A 91 7.54 -1.91 3.43
C GLY A 91 6.59 -2.13 2.26
N GLU A 92 6.84 -1.46 1.13
CA GLU A 92 6.08 -1.57 -0.11
C GLU A 92 6.24 -2.98 -0.73
N LEU A 93 7.47 -3.46 -0.83
CA LEU A 93 7.78 -4.79 -1.38
C LEU A 93 7.16 -5.91 -0.53
N GLU A 94 7.34 -5.85 0.80
CA GLU A 94 6.78 -6.85 1.70
C GLU A 94 5.24 -6.83 1.66
N SER A 95 4.63 -5.65 1.61
CA SER A 95 3.17 -5.52 1.48
C SER A 95 2.66 -6.14 0.18
N MET A 96 3.36 -5.94 -0.95
CA MET A 96 2.99 -6.57 -2.21
C MET A 96 3.15 -8.10 -2.16
N ALA A 97 4.19 -8.62 -1.51
CA ALA A 97 4.38 -10.07 -1.36
C ALA A 97 3.27 -10.70 -0.51
N VAL A 98 2.91 -10.06 0.61
CA VAL A 98 1.74 -10.45 1.40
C VAL A 98 0.47 -10.40 0.56
N LEU A 99 0.31 -9.36 -0.26
CA LEU A 99 -0.87 -9.20 -1.12
C LEU A 99 -0.97 -10.30 -2.19
N VAL A 100 0.15 -10.74 -2.78
CA VAL A 100 0.19 -11.88 -3.71
C VAL A 100 -0.27 -13.15 -3.00
N ARG A 101 0.29 -13.47 -1.83
CA ARG A 101 -0.03 -14.71 -1.09
C ARG A 101 -1.47 -14.76 -0.58
N ARG A 102 -1.99 -13.65 -0.06
CA ARG A 102 -3.30 -13.59 0.61
C ARG A 102 -4.32 -12.94 -0.29
N ASP A 103 -5.32 -13.67 -0.79
CA ASP A 103 -6.32 -13.16 -1.73
C ASP A 103 -7.46 -12.33 -1.11
N ASP A 104 -7.60 -12.39 0.21
CA ASP A 104 -8.64 -11.73 1.01
C ASP A 104 -8.39 -10.25 1.29
N LEU A 105 -7.13 -9.80 1.11
CA LEU A 105 -6.70 -8.43 1.40
C LEU A 105 -6.96 -7.45 0.25
N VAL A 106 -7.21 -6.19 0.61
CA VAL A 106 -7.19 -5.06 -0.32
C VAL A 106 -6.16 -4.05 0.15
N PHE A 107 -5.24 -3.67 -0.73
CA PHE A 107 -4.07 -2.86 -0.41
C PHE A 107 -4.29 -1.37 -0.67
N CYS A 108 -3.83 -0.54 0.26
CA CYS A 108 -3.89 0.91 0.16
C CYS A 108 -2.48 1.50 0.33
N SER A 109 -2.02 2.24 -0.68
CA SER A 109 -0.76 2.99 -0.70
C SER A 109 -0.99 4.33 -1.38
N CYS A 110 -0.20 5.35 -1.01
CA CYS A 110 -0.12 6.59 -1.79
C CYS A 110 1.20 6.72 -2.56
N ASP A 111 2.07 5.69 -2.53
CA ASP A 111 3.31 5.69 -3.28
C ASP A 111 3.08 5.37 -4.77
N ALA A 112 3.63 6.22 -5.64
CA ALA A 112 3.44 6.10 -7.07
C ALA A 112 4.09 4.85 -7.66
N ALA A 113 5.28 4.47 -7.19
CA ALA A 113 6.00 3.31 -7.72
C ALA A 113 5.24 2.02 -7.39
N THR A 114 4.79 1.90 -6.16
CA THR A 114 4.01 0.79 -5.63
C THR A 114 2.68 0.65 -6.37
N ILE A 115 1.92 1.75 -6.53
CA ILE A 115 0.65 1.72 -7.29
C ILE A 115 0.91 1.28 -8.75
N ARG A 116 2.00 1.74 -9.37
CA ARG A 116 2.37 1.37 -10.75
C ARG A 116 2.87 -0.07 -10.88
N ALA A 117 3.33 -0.68 -9.78
CA ALA A 117 3.76 -2.08 -9.75
C ALA A 117 2.58 -3.07 -9.70
N LEU A 118 1.43 -2.69 -9.11
CA LEU A 118 0.26 -3.57 -8.98
C LEU A 118 -0.19 -4.25 -10.29
N PRO A 119 -0.21 -3.59 -11.47
CA PRO A 119 -0.53 -4.24 -12.73
C PRO A 119 0.43 -5.37 -13.10
N PHE A 120 1.73 -5.25 -12.84
CA PHE A 120 2.72 -6.30 -13.13
C PHE A 120 2.43 -7.59 -12.36
N LEU A 121 1.88 -7.46 -11.16
CA LEU A 121 1.48 -8.57 -10.29
C LEU A 121 0.04 -9.06 -10.52
N ASP A 122 -0.68 -8.49 -11.50
CA ASP A 122 -2.12 -8.73 -11.72
C ASP A 122 -3.02 -8.37 -10.51
N LEU A 123 -2.57 -7.44 -9.67
CA LEU A 123 -3.25 -6.99 -8.45
C LEU A 123 -3.99 -5.65 -8.61
N SER A 124 -4.17 -5.16 -9.85
CA SER A 124 -4.85 -3.88 -10.11
C SER A 124 -6.24 -3.76 -9.48
N GLY A 125 -6.99 -4.86 -9.41
CA GLY A 125 -8.33 -4.90 -8.79
C GLY A 125 -8.33 -4.95 -7.27
N ARG A 126 -7.15 -5.16 -6.66
CA ARG A 126 -6.95 -5.35 -5.22
C ARG A 126 -6.22 -4.18 -4.57
N GLY A 127 -6.03 -3.09 -5.31
CA GLY A 127 -5.61 -1.80 -4.76
C GLY A 127 -6.78 -0.84 -4.54
N ILE A 128 -6.65 0.08 -3.59
CA ILE A 128 -7.63 1.13 -3.30
C ILE A 128 -6.92 2.43 -2.92
N SER A 129 -7.50 3.59 -3.29
CA SER A 129 -7.07 4.88 -2.77
C SER A 129 -7.58 5.14 -1.35
N VAL A 130 -6.90 6.02 -0.62
CA VAL A 130 -7.36 6.50 0.70
C VAL A 130 -8.77 7.10 0.63
N GLU A 131 -9.05 7.92 -0.38
CA GLU A 131 -10.37 8.53 -0.58
C GLU A 131 -11.47 7.47 -0.71
N ARG A 132 -11.26 6.45 -1.56
CA ARG A 132 -12.25 5.38 -1.73
C ARG A 132 -12.34 4.47 -0.52
N LEU A 133 -11.22 4.16 0.11
CA LEU A 133 -11.20 3.39 1.35
C LEU A 133 -12.12 4.06 2.37
N LEU A 134 -11.86 5.33 2.71
CA LEU A 134 -12.67 6.06 3.69
C LEU A 134 -14.14 6.17 3.26
N LYS A 135 -14.41 6.51 2.00
CA LYS A 135 -15.78 6.60 1.48
C LYS A 135 -16.54 5.28 1.62
N THR A 136 -15.92 4.15 1.29
CA THR A 136 -16.55 2.83 1.40
C THR A 136 -16.69 2.34 2.84
N SER A 137 -15.87 2.88 3.75
CA SER A 137 -15.98 2.71 5.20
C SER A 137 -17.03 3.62 5.85
N GLY A 138 -17.71 4.49 5.09
CA GLY A 138 -18.66 5.46 5.64
C GLY A 138 -18.00 6.61 6.40
N LEU A 139 -16.69 6.82 6.18
CA LEU A 139 -15.90 7.89 6.79
C LEU A 139 -15.73 9.04 5.79
N THR A 140 -15.76 10.26 6.30
CA THR A 140 -15.54 11.47 5.51
C THR A 140 -14.31 12.21 6.00
N GLN A 141 -13.49 12.70 5.08
CA GLN A 141 -12.34 13.54 5.35
C GLN A 141 -12.24 14.60 4.24
N SER A 142 -12.08 15.87 4.61
CA SER A 142 -12.04 17.00 3.67
C SER A 142 -10.62 17.46 3.34
N SER A 143 -9.64 17.08 4.15
CA SER A 143 -8.26 17.57 4.06
C SER A 143 -7.34 16.62 3.28
N PHE A 144 -7.80 16.12 2.12
CA PHE A 144 -7.00 15.25 1.28
C PHE A 144 -5.94 16.02 0.48
N GLU A 145 -4.69 15.61 0.63
CA GLU A 145 -3.63 15.87 -0.35
C GLU A 145 -3.94 15.12 -1.66
N ASP A 146 -3.34 15.56 -2.77
CA ASP A 146 -3.63 14.96 -4.08
C ASP A 146 -3.34 13.47 -4.13
N ARG A 147 -2.28 13.00 -3.45
CA ARG A 147 -1.92 11.57 -3.39
C ARG A 147 -2.96 10.68 -2.71
N HIS A 148 -3.84 11.24 -1.88
CA HIS A 148 -4.92 10.48 -1.23
C HIS A 148 -6.14 10.26 -2.15
N LYS A 149 -6.26 11.05 -3.22
CA LYS A 149 -7.45 11.08 -4.08
C LYS A 149 -7.48 9.90 -5.04
N GLU A 150 -8.68 9.45 -5.38
CA GLU A 150 -8.88 8.37 -6.34
C GLU A 150 -8.32 8.71 -7.73
N ALA A 151 -8.36 9.98 -8.12
CA ALA A 151 -7.80 10.44 -9.39
C ALA A 151 -6.29 10.18 -9.49
N TYR A 152 -5.54 10.43 -8.42
CA TYR A 152 -4.10 10.14 -8.35
C TYR A 152 -3.84 8.64 -8.45
N PHE A 153 -4.59 7.85 -7.68
CA PHE A 153 -4.47 6.39 -7.67
C PHE A 153 -4.76 5.79 -9.05
N LYS A 154 -5.87 6.16 -9.70
CA LYS A 154 -6.23 5.70 -11.04
C LYS A 154 -5.20 6.09 -12.09
N SER A 155 -4.71 7.33 -12.05
CA SER A 155 -3.68 7.81 -12.97
C SER A 155 -2.41 6.95 -12.88
N ASN A 156 -1.95 6.65 -11.66
CA ASN A 156 -0.79 5.77 -11.46
C ASN A 156 -1.05 4.33 -11.87
N LEU A 157 -2.24 3.77 -11.59
CA LEU A 157 -2.61 2.44 -12.10
C LEU A 157 -2.59 2.40 -13.64
N ASP A 158 -3.09 3.42 -14.32
CA ASP A 158 -3.12 3.47 -15.78
C ASP A 158 -1.73 3.70 -16.39
N ILE A 159 -0.82 4.36 -15.67
CA ILE A 159 0.61 4.36 -16.01
C ILE A 159 1.18 2.93 -15.90
N GLY A 160 0.97 2.25 -14.77
CA GLY A 160 1.46 0.89 -14.56
C GLY A 160 0.95 -0.11 -15.59
N LYS A 161 -0.33 -0.03 -15.97
CA LYS A 161 -0.92 -0.89 -17.02
C LYS A 161 -0.26 -0.67 -18.37
N ARG A 162 -0.01 0.59 -18.75
CA ARG A 162 0.72 0.91 -19.99
C ARG A 162 2.14 0.38 -19.94
N ASN A 163 2.84 0.59 -18.83
CA ASN A 163 4.19 0.07 -18.64
C ASN A 163 4.25 -1.47 -18.75
N LYS A 164 3.26 -2.18 -18.20
CA LYS A 164 3.14 -3.65 -18.35
C LYS A 164 2.98 -4.05 -19.80
N LEU A 165 2.08 -3.40 -20.53
CA LEU A 165 1.86 -3.68 -21.95
C LEU A 165 3.15 -3.45 -22.75
N ASP A 166 3.78 -2.29 -22.58
CA ASP A 166 5.03 -1.96 -23.27
C ASP A 166 6.13 -2.99 -22.95
N HIS A 167 6.29 -3.36 -21.68
CA HIS A 167 7.24 -4.40 -21.28
C HIS A 167 6.99 -5.74 -21.98
N LEU A 168 5.73 -6.18 -22.07
CA LEU A 168 5.36 -7.41 -22.78
C LEU A 168 5.59 -7.32 -24.29
N PHE A 169 5.40 -6.16 -24.91
CA PHE A 169 5.64 -5.97 -26.34
C PHE A 169 7.13 -5.95 -26.70
N PHE A 170 7.98 -5.32 -25.87
CA PHE A 170 9.40 -5.18 -26.18
C PHE A 170 10.25 -6.37 -25.71
N ASN A 171 9.75 -7.20 -24.78
CA ASN A 171 10.47 -8.36 -24.25
C ASN A 171 9.95 -9.73 -24.72
N ASN A 172 8.88 -9.79 -25.52
CA ASN A 172 8.54 -10.99 -26.29
C ASN A 172 9.13 -10.88 -27.70
N PRO A 173 10.24 -11.56 -28.04
CA PRO A 173 10.57 -11.76 -29.44
C PRO A 173 9.44 -12.59 -30.06
N ALA A 174 8.86 -12.10 -31.16
CA ALA A 174 7.90 -12.87 -31.93
C ALA A 174 8.46 -14.28 -32.21
N PRO A 175 7.64 -15.35 -32.13
CA PRO A 175 8.11 -16.66 -32.54
C PRO A 175 8.49 -16.60 -34.02
N HIS A 176 9.77 -16.81 -34.31
CA HIS A 176 10.29 -17.01 -35.66
C HIS A 176 9.84 -18.36 -36.23
#